data_AF-A0A2G9YRG2-F1
#
_entry.id   AF-A0A2G9YRG2-F1
#
_cell.length_a   1.000
_cell.length_b   1.000
_cell.length_c   1.000
_cell.angle_alpha   90.00
_cell.angle_beta   90.00
_cell.angle_gamma   90.00
#
_symmetry.space_group_name_H-M   'P 1'
#
loop_
_entity.id
_entity.type
_entity.pdbx_description
1 polymer ?
#
loop_
_entity_poly.entity_id
_entity_poly.type
_entity_poly.pdbx_seq_one_letter_code
_entity_poly.pdbx_strand_id
1 'polypeptide(L)'
;MEQILKAQKEFLRTDLPAFRVGDVIRVAQKDQIGGKERVATCEGIVIKIHKGKDLDSTFTIRWIASGKIGVEKTFPLHSPTIIKIEKIKENRVRRAKLYYLRNRDSLKLKTKVQKEKGGAKKKAGSGRGKSGQKISAEKGTKSSGK
;
A
#
# COMPACT_ATOMS: atom_id res chain seq x y z
N MET A 1 34.06 -2.11 2.68
CA MET A 1 32.83 -1.30 2.86
C MET A 1 32.27 -0.83 1.52
N GLU A 2 33.07 -0.16 0.67
CA GLU A 2 32.62 0.38 -0.62
C GLU A 2 32.07 -0.67 -1.61
N GLN A 3 32.68 -1.86 -1.65
CA GLN A 3 32.23 -2.94 -2.54
C GLN A 3 30.84 -3.49 -2.19
N ILE A 4 30.48 -3.54 -0.90
CA ILE A 4 29.17 -4.00 -0.45
C ILE A 4 28.09 -3.01 -0.91
N LEU A 5 28.35 -1.71 -0.75
CA LEU A 5 27.43 -0.66 -1.18
C LEU A 5 27.20 -0.70 -2.69
N LYS A 6 28.23 -1.00 -3.48
CA LYS A 6 28.13 -1.12 -4.94
C LYS A 6 27.20 -2.28 -5.34
N ALA A 7 27.33 -3.43 -4.69
CA ALA A 7 26.47 -4.59 -4.95
C ALA A 7 25.01 -4.38 -4.53
N GLN A 8 24.77 -3.58 -3.48
CA GLN A 8 23.41 -3.33 -2.98
C GLN A 8 22.57 -2.44 -3.89
N LYS A 9 23.20 -1.59 -4.72
CA LYS A 9 22.49 -0.60 -5.56
C LYS A 9 21.47 -1.24 -6.51
N GLU A 10 21.75 -2.42 -7.02
CA GLU A 10 20.86 -3.14 -7.96
C GLU A 10 19.54 -3.57 -7.31
N PHE A 11 19.52 -3.72 -5.99
CA PHE A 11 18.35 -4.13 -5.24
C PHE A 11 17.55 -2.95 -4.66
N LEU A 12 18.02 -1.71 -4.85
CA LEU A 12 17.32 -0.52 -4.36
C LEU A 12 16.06 -0.25 -5.20
N ARG A 13 14.93 -0.33 -4.52
CA ARG A 13 13.61 0.00 -5.09
C ARG A 13 13.30 1.50 -5.03
N THR A 14 12.80 2.05 -6.13
CA THR A 14 12.36 3.44 -6.27
C THR A 14 10.87 3.59 -6.58
N ASP A 15 10.16 2.48 -6.77
CA ASP A 15 8.75 2.41 -7.18
C ASP A 15 7.74 2.60 -6.04
N LEU A 16 8.21 2.60 -4.79
CA LEU A 16 7.36 2.64 -3.61
C LEU A 16 6.96 4.07 -3.23
N PRO A 17 5.69 4.31 -2.82
CA PRO A 17 5.28 5.64 -2.40
C PRO A 17 5.96 6.07 -1.11
N ALA A 18 6.21 7.36 -0.95
CA ALA A 18 6.69 7.91 0.31
C ALA A 18 5.57 7.86 1.38
N PHE A 19 5.84 7.25 2.53
CA PHE A 19 4.96 7.25 3.70
C PHE A 19 5.75 7.53 4.98
N ARG A 20 5.03 7.87 6.05
CA ARG A 20 5.60 8.28 7.34
C ARG A 20 5.04 7.45 8.48
N VAL A 21 5.72 7.51 9.62
CA VAL A 21 5.19 6.96 10.87
C VAL A 21 3.87 7.66 11.20
N GLY A 22 2.84 6.89 11.50
CA GLY A 22 1.46 7.35 11.72
C GLY A 22 0.53 7.10 10.54
N ASP A 23 1.05 6.99 9.31
CA ASP A 23 0.21 6.73 8.15
C ASP A 23 -0.42 5.33 8.23
N VAL A 24 -1.62 5.20 7.66
CA VAL A 24 -2.24 3.89 7.41
C VAL A 24 -1.85 3.48 6.00
N ILE A 25 -1.20 2.32 5.89
CA ILE A 25 -0.79 1.75 4.62
C ILE A 25 -1.33 0.34 4.47
N ARG A 26 -1.52 -0.06 3.22
CA ARG A 26 -1.81 -1.41 2.80
C ARG A 26 -0.61 -1.98 2.07
N VAL A 27 -0.18 -3.17 2.45
CA VAL A 27 0.97 -3.86 1.87
C VAL A 27 0.50 -5.20 1.31
N ALA A 28 0.73 -5.40 0.02
CA ALA A 28 0.57 -6.68 -0.65
C ALA A 28 1.94 -7.37 -0.74
N GLN A 29 2.05 -8.58 -0.20
CA GLN A 29 3.28 -9.38 -0.16
C GLN A 29 3.03 -10.78 -0.71
N LYS A 30 4.01 -11.34 -1.42
CA LYS A 30 4.06 -12.76 -1.76
C LYS A 30 4.42 -13.56 -0.51
N ASP A 31 3.53 -14.47 -0.13
CA ASP A 31 3.76 -15.47 0.91
C ASP A 31 3.79 -16.86 0.27
N GLN A 32 4.70 -17.72 0.73
CA GLN A 32 4.78 -19.12 0.30
C GLN A 32 4.41 -20.03 1.47
N ILE A 33 3.39 -20.86 1.29
CA ILE A 33 2.95 -21.85 2.28
C ILE A 33 2.76 -23.18 1.59
N GLY A 34 3.47 -24.22 2.04
CA GLY A 34 3.35 -25.57 1.48
C GLY A 34 3.65 -25.65 -0.01
N GLY A 35 4.63 -24.86 -0.50
CA GLY A 35 5.03 -24.84 -1.90
C GLY A 35 4.14 -24.01 -2.83
N LYS A 36 2.99 -23.51 -2.37
CA LYS A 36 2.11 -22.62 -3.15
C LYS A 36 2.37 -21.16 -2.81
N GLU A 37 2.47 -20.32 -3.83
CA GLU A 37 2.54 -18.87 -3.68
C GLU A 37 1.14 -18.26 -3.60
N ARG A 38 0.95 -17.29 -2.70
CA ARG A 38 -0.26 -16.47 -2.63
C ARG A 38 0.10 -15.02 -2.31
N VAL A 39 -0.78 -14.10 -2.69
CA VAL A 39 -0.64 -12.68 -2.32
C VAL A 39 -1.40 -12.44 -1.03
N ALA A 40 -0.68 -12.19 0.06
CA ALA A 40 -1.25 -11.75 1.32
C ALA A 40 -1.29 -10.23 1.36
N THR A 41 -2.40 -9.68 1.84
CA THR A 41 -2.55 -8.24 2.04
C THR A 41 -2.74 -7.95 3.52
N CYS A 42 -2.03 -6.96 4.04
CA CYS A 42 -2.23 -6.44 5.39
C CYS A 42 -2.38 -4.93 5.35
N GLU A 43 -3.25 -4.39 6.20
CA GLU A 43 -3.52 -2.96 6.30
C GLU A 43 -3.41 -2.53 7.76
N GLY A 44 -2.64 -1.48 8.03
CA GLY A 44 -2.46 -0.99 9.38
C GLY A 44 -1.64 0.28 9.48
N ILE A 45 -1.40 0.71 10.71
CA ILE A 45 -0.65 1.93 11.02
C ILE A 45 0.84 1.64 11.03
N VAL A 46 1.62 2.48 10.34
CA VAL A 46 3.08 2.46 10.44
C VAL A 46 3.50 2.99 11.80
N ILE A 47 4.03 2.13 12.67
CA ILE A 47 4.42 2.50 14.03
C ILE A 47 5.89 2.86 14.17
N LYS A 48 6.72 2.43 13.22
CA LYS A 48 8.17 2.62 13.21
C LYS A 48 8.66 2.59 11.77
N ILE A 49 9.56 3.50 11.43
CA ILE A 49 10.41 3.40 10.25
C ILE A 49 11.85 3.45 10.74
N HIS A 50 12.63 2.43 10.41
CA HIS A 50 14.07 2.43 10.55
C HIS A 50 14.67 2.93 9.24
N LYS A 51 15.35 4.07 9.28
CA LYS A 51 16.11 4.59 8.16
C LYS A 51 17.52 4.03 8.25
N GLY A 52 17.70 2.82 7.72
CA GLY A 52 19.02 2.23 7.56
C GLY A 52 19.74 2.84 6.36
N LYS A 53 21.02 2.52 6.19
CA LYS A 53 21.72 2.82 4.94
C LYS A 53 21.26 1.82 3.89
N ASP A 54 20.96 2.30 2.69
CA ASP A 54 20.63 1.47 1.53
C ASP A 54 19.52 0.43 1.83
N LEU A 55 19.85 -0.86 1.77
CA LEU A 55 18.88 -1.96 1.94
C LEU A 55 18.41 -2.19 3.37
N ASP A 56 19.06 -1.58 4.38
CA ASP A 56 18.75 -1.80 5.80
C ASP A 56 17.50 -1.02 6.28
N SER A 57 16.84 -0.31 5.36
CA SER A 57 15.61 0.40 5.64
C SER A 57 14.45 -0.58 5.88
N THR A 58 13.80 -0.47 7.03
CA THR A 58 12.65 -1.31 7.40
C THR A 58 11.51 -0.45 7.95
N PHE A 59 10.29 -0.95 7.87
CA PHE A 59 9.13 -0.34 8.49
C PHE A 59 8.27 -1.39 9.18
N THR A 60 7.59 -0.98 10.25
CA THR A 60 6.72 -1.87 11.04
C THR A 60 5.30 -1.36 10.98
N ILE A 61 4.39 -2.24 10.56
CA ILE A 61 2.94 -2.00 10.60
C ILE A 61 2.35 -2.68 11.82
N ARG A 62 1.40 -2.02 12.48
CA ARG A 62 0.52 -2.59 13.49
C ARG A 62 -0.93 -2.53 13.03
N TRP A 63 -1.63 -3.65 13.14
CA TRP A 63 -3.08 -3.73 12.94
C TRP A 63 -3.73 -4.63 13.98
N ILE A 64 -5.05 -4.57 14.06
CA ILE A 64 -5.84 -5.51 14.87
C ILE A 64 -6.40 -6.56 13.92
N ALA A 65 -5.98 -7.81 14.10
CA ALA A 65 -6.51 -8.94 13.36
C ALA A 65 -7.84 -9.43 13.96
N SER A 66 -8.39 -10.49 13.39
CA SER A 66 -9.56 -11.18 13.92
C SER A 66 -9.37 -11.55 15.40
N GLY A 67 -10.44 -11.46 16.18
CA GLY A 67 -10.40 -11.77 17.63
C GLY A 67 -9.77 -10.68 18.51
N LYS A 68 -9.65 -9.44 18.02
CA LYS A 68 -9.04 -8.29 18.76
C LYS A 68 -7.56 -8.51 19.10
N ILE A 69 -6.88 -9.40 18.39
CA ILE A 69 -5.46 -9.68 18.59
C ILE A 69 -4.63 -8.64 17.83
N GLY A 70 -3.74 -7.93 18.53
CA GLY A 70 -2.83 -6.98 17.91
C GLY A 70 -1.68 -7.70 17.20
N VAL A 71 -1.52 -7.48 15.90
CA VAL A 71 -0.45 -8.06 15.10
C VAL A 71 0.50 -6.96 14.63
N GLU A 72 1.79 -7.23 14.73
CA GLU A 72 2.85 -6.38 14.20
C GLU A 72 3.68 -7.17 13.18
N LYS A 73 3.92 -6.56 12.01
CA LYS A 73 4.81 -7.13 10.99
C LYS A 73 5.81 -6.08 10.55
N THR A 74 7.08 -6.46 10.53
CA THR A 74 8.19 -5.64 10.05
C THR A 74 8.60 -6.09 8.67
N PHE A 75 8.79 -5.13 7.77
CA PHE A 75 9.10 -5.36 6.37
C PHE A 75 10.40 -4.63 6.00
N PRO A 76 11.33 -5.29 5.29
CA PRO A 76 12.40 -4.60 4.57
C PRO A 76 11.80 -3.79 3.43
N LEU A 77 12.12 -2.50 3.35
CA LEU A 77 11.54 -1.57 2.37
C LEU A 77 11.81 -2.04 0.94
N HIS A 78 12.99 -2.58 0.69
CA HIS A 78 13.43 -3.02 -0.63
C HIS A 78 13.21 -4.51 -0.89
N SER A 79 12.41 -5.21 -0.07
CA SER A 79 12.17 -6.64 -0.26
C SER A 79 11.49 -6.91 -1.61
N PRO A 80 11.95 -7.92 -2.38
CA PRO A 80 11.30 -8.33 -3.63
C PRO A 80 9.96 -9.03 -3.39
N THR A 81 9.71 -9.50 -2.16
CA THR A 81 8.44 -10.14 -1.79
C THR A 81 7.29 -9.14 -1.71
N ILE A 82 7.58 -7.84 -1.50
CA ILE A 82 6.57 -6.79 -1.48
C ILE A 82 6.16 -6.51 -2.93
N ILE A 83 4.89 -6.68 -3.25
CA ILE A 83 4.37 -6.39 -4.58
C ILE A 83 4.05 -4.90 -4.68
N LYS A 84 3.31 -4.38 -3.70
CA LYS A 84 2.80 -3.01 -3.71
C LYS A 84 2.60 -2.49 -2.29
N ILE A 85 2.83 -1.20 -2.12
CA ILE A 85 2.43 -0.44 -0.93
C ILE A 85 1.46 0.65 -1.38
N GLU A 86 0.31 0.74 -0.72
CA GLU A 86 -0.70 1.78 -0.95
C GLU A 86 -0.87 2.62 0.31
N LYS A 87 -0.79 3.95 0.18
CA LYS A 87 -1.10 4.85 1.29
C LYS A 87 -2.60 5.10 1.34
N ILE A 88 -3.25 4.63 2.40
CA ILE A 88 -4.70 4.72 2.59
C ILE A 88 -5.06 6.01 3.30
N LYS A 89 -4.30 6.37 4.35
CA LYS A 89 -4.58 7.57 5.15
C LYS A 89 -3.29 8.20 5.67
N GLU A 90 -3.19 9.51 5.54
CA GLU A 90 -2.12 10.30 6.13
C GLU A 90 -2.51 10.75 7.55
N ASN A 91 -1.62 10.55 8.52
CA ASN A 91 -1.84 11.04 9.88
C ASN A 91 -0.60 11.76 10.41
N ARG A 92 -0.79 13.01 10.87
CA ARG A 92 0.27 13.77 11.51
C ARG A 92 0.43 13.40 12.99
N VAL A 93 1.51 12.68 13.30
CA VAL A 93 1.92 12.33 14.67
C VAL A 93 3.16 13.12 15.08
N ARG A 94 3.36 13.29 16.39
CA ARG A 94 4.53 14.02 16.93
C ARG A 94 5.72 13.10 17.25
N ARG A 95 5.47 11.81 17.47
CA ARG A 95 6.49 10.84 17.89
C ARG A 95 7.04 10.09 16.68
N ALA A 96 8.35 9.89 16.64
CA ALA A 96 9.01 9.10 15.60
C ALA A 96 8.74 7.59 15.71
N LYS A 97 8.32 7.11 16.89
CA LYS A 97 7.94 5.71 17.14
C LYS A 97 6.66 5.68 17.97
N LEU A 98 5.69 4.86 17.56
CA LEU A 98 4.34 4.80 18.15
C LEU A 98 4.13 3.56 19.01
N TYR A 99 5.17 3.11 19.73
CA TYR A 99 5.10 1.90 20.57
C TYR A 99 4.03 1.97 21.65
N TYR A 100 3.62 3.17 22.06
CA TYR A 100 2.52 3.37 23.00
C TYR A 100 1.18 2.79 22.49
N LEU A 101 1.02 2.55 21.18
CA LEU A 101 -0.16 1.89 20.61
C LEU A 101 -0.26 0.39 20.93
N ARG A 102 0.79 -0.21 21.50
CA ARG A 102 0.75 -1.59 21.99
C ARG A 102 -0.15 -1.75 23.21
N ASN A 103 -0.17 -0.74 24.06
CA ASN A 103 -0.89 -0.76 25.33
C ASN A 103 -2.27 -0.07 25.23
N ARG A 104 -2.81 0.06 24.01
CA ARG A 104 -4.12 0.69 23.77
C ARG A 104 -5.05 -0.30 23.09
N ASP A 105 -6.30 -0.28 23.53
CA ASP A 105 -7.37 -1.10 22.95
C ASP A 105 -7.70 -0.69 21.50
N SER A 106 -7.39 0.57 21.16
CA SER A 106 -7.62 1.09 19.83
C SER A 106 -6.37 1.74 19.24
N LEU A 107 -6.19 1.53 17.94
CA LEU A 107 -5.18 2.17 17.10
C LEU A 107 -5.49 3.65 16.80
N LYS A 108 -6.39 4.28 17.56
CA LYS A 108 -6.77 5.69 17.35
C LYS A 108 -5.60 6.61 17.68
N LEU A 109 -5.13 7.33 16.67
CA LEU A 109 -4.10 8.35 16.82
C LEU A 109 -4.71 9.66 17.30
N LYS A 110 -4.05 10.32 18.27
CA LYS A 110 -4.34 11.71 18.62
C LYS A 110 -3.65 12.61 17.58
N THR A 111 -4.30 12.82 16.45
CA THR A 111 -3.82 13.70 15.38
C THR A 111 -4.10 15.16 15.72
N LYS A 112 -3.12 16.06 15.51
CA LYS A 112 -3.45 17.48 15.31
C LYS A 112 -4.07 17.56 13.93
N VAL A 113 -5.39 17.63 13.84
CA VAL A 113 -6.05 17.92 12.57
C VAL A 113 -5.57 19.31 12.14
N GLN A 114 -4.71 19.38 11.14
CA GLN A 114 -4.62 20.61 10.35
C GLN A 114 -5.88 20.59 9.51
N LYS A 115 -6.88 21.41 9.88
CA LYS A 115 -7.95 21.74 8.94
C LYS A 115 -7.25 22.32 7.72
N GLU A 116 -7.38 21.67 6.57
CA GLU A 116 -6.93 22.27 5.32
C GLU A 116 -7.71 23.58 5.16
N LYS A 117 -6.98 24.70 5.07
CA LYS A 117 -7.51 25.89 4.40
C LYS A 117 -7.63 25.48 2.92
N GLY A 118 -8.84 25.61 2.38
CA GLY A 118 -9.18 25.12 1.04
C GLY A 118 -8.24 25.63 -0.06
N GLY A 119 -8.05 24.78 -1.07
CA GLY A 119 -7.31 25.11 -2.28
C GLY A 119 -7.88 24.35 -3.46
N ALA A 120 -8.89 24.93 -4.11
CA ALA A 120 -9.44 24.45 -5.35
C ALA A 120 -8.36 24.38 -6.45
N LYS A 121 -8.26 23.22 -7.11
CA LYS A 121 -7.89 23.15 -8.54
C LYS A 121 -8.78 22.12 -9.22
N LYS A 122 -9.95 22.58 -9.68
CA LYS A 122 -10.56 22.02 -10.90
C LYS A 122 -9.61 22.35 -12.05
N LYS A 123 -9.06 21.34 -12.72
CA LYS A 123 -8.70 21.48 -14.13
C LYS A 123 -9.79 20.83 -14.95
N ALA A 124 -10.53 21.69 -15.64
CA ALA A 124 -11.39 21.33 -16.75
C ALA A 124 -10.52 21.05 -18.00
N GLY A 125 -10.90 20.01 -18.74
CA GLY A 125 -11.02 20.03 -20.20
C GLY A 125 -9.76 19.95 -21.07
N SER A 126 -9.63 18.82 -21.77
CA SER A 126 -9.51 18.84 -23.23
C SER A 126 -10.10 17.56 -23.81
N GLY A 127 -11.24 17.68 -24.51
CA GLY A 127 -11.89 16.58 -25.21
C GLY A 127 -11.39 16.39 -26.64
N ARG A 128 -11.57 15.18 -27.18
CA ARG A 128 -11.77 14.78 -28.59
C ARG A 128 -11.73 13.24 -28.61
N GLY A 129 -12.61 12.49 -29.25
CA GLY A 129 -13.72 12.80 -30.14
C GLY A 129 -14.60 11.56 -30.33
N LYS A 130 -15.76 11.79 -30.95
CA LYS A 130 -16.74 10.78 -31.37
C LYS A 130 -16.22 9.94 -32.54
N SER A 131 -16.43 8.62 -32.47
CA SER A 131 -16.75 7.69 -33.57
C SER A 131 -17.07 6.36 -32.90
N GLY A 132 -18.28 5.79 -32.90
CA GLY A 132 -19.22 5.72 -34.00
C GLY A 132 -18.88 4.53 -34.90
N GLN A 133 -19.25 3.31 -34.50
CA GLN A 133 -19.63 2.25 -35.43
C GLN A 133 -20.50 1.17 -34.76
N LYS A 134 -21.75 1.12 -35.20
CA LYS A 134 -22.70 -0.01 -35.14
C LYS A 134 -22.20 -1.12 -36.05
N ILE A 135 -22.25 -2.38 -35.63
CA ILE A 135 -22.48 -3.60 -36.45
C ILE A 135 -23.04 -4.66 -35.48
N SER A 136 -24.36 -4.79 -35.29
CA SER A 136 -25.40 -5.51 -36.07
C SER A 136 -25.82 -6.80 -35.35
N ALA A 137 -27.06 -6.80 -34.86
CA ALA A 137 -27.78 -8.01 -34.49
C ALA A 137 -28.33 -8.66 -35.77
N GLU A 138 -28.10 -9.96 -35.95
CA GLU A 138 -28.89 -10.79 -36.87
C GLU A 138 -29.72 -11.77 -36.06
N LYS A 139 -31.02 -11.75 -36.34
CA LYS A 139 -32.03 -12.72 -35.91
C LYS A 139 -32.27 -13.70 -37.06
N GLY A 140 -32.47 -14.98 -36.70
CA GLY A 140 -33.18 -15.99 -37.50
C GLY A 140 -32.27 -16.77 -38.45
N THR A 141 -32.32 -18.10 -38.46
CA THR A 141 -33.49 -18.83 -38.97
C THR A 141 -33.81 -20.13 -38.21
N LYS A 142 -35.11 -20.45 -38.23
CA LYS A 142 -35.74 -21.70 -37.80
C LYS A 142 -35.38 -22.85 -38.76
N SER A 143 -35.35 -24.09 -38.28
CA SER A 143 -36.16 -25.20 -38.84
C SER A 143 -35.92 -26.55 -38.12
N SER A 144 -37.03 -27.21 -37.78
CA SER A 144 -37.32 -28.67 -37.81
C SER A 144 -36.20 -29.68 -37.51
N GLY A 145 -36.32 -30.66 -36.60
CA GLY A 145 -37.48 -31.50 -36.32
C GLY A 145 -37.12 -32.95 -36.63
N LYS A 146 -37.01 -33.80 -35.61
CA LYS A 146 -37.48 -35.19 -35.55
C LYS A 146 -37.30 -35.72 -34.13
#